data_AF-A0A2N9NKX4-F1
#
_entry.id   AF-A0A2N9NKX4-F1
#
_cell.length_a   1.000
_cell.length_b   1.000
_cell.length_c   1.000
_cell.angle_alpha   90.00
_cell.angle_beta   90.00
_cell.angle_gamma   90.00
#
_symmetry.space_group_name_H-M   'P 1'
#
loop_
_entity.id
_entity.type
_entity.pdbx_description
1 polymer ?
#
loop_
_entity_poly.entity_id
_entity_poly.type
_entity_poly.pdbx_seq_one_letter_code
_entity_poly.pdbx_strand_id
1 'polypeptide(L)'
;MKTSLRLQRGTVTLAAFCLQGLSVHAVTFTNDTLISFYNSNYDGQPIVVSNCTVTIDGSHLFADVHLLSGGVLTHSPAFNGVLTNLVQITNEQQLVSSTNPAVLSQTNVLTNTVVVTDLTGSNIYALGTDYALAASNNSTLLVYLTGSTISDGSTVLVSYQAVQTVSSGMNLTVTNNFQIETGGAINANGNGYGAGNGPGEGKLAYTTSPFPYYAGSGGGYGGSGGSSSSGAPGGVCNGTVSNSSSLGSGGGGGSNPFGGFVSGGAGGGSIIVAVSGLLRVDGSITANGADGTNTFSGGGSGGGIHLAAQTFFGAGLISANGGAGDPYFGGGGGGGASPSIL
;
A
#
# COMPACT_ATOMS: atom_id res chain seq x y z
N MET A 1 -24.60 60.03 -36.83
CA MET A 1 -25.06 60.65 -35.57
C MET A 1 -26.25 59.82 -35.05
N LYS A 2 -26.00 59.08 -33.96
CA LYS A 2 -26.92 58.32 -33.07
C LYS A 2 -27.97 57.37 -33.68
N THR A 3 -27.56 56.11 -33.84
CA THR A 3 -28.42 54.92 -33.94
C THR A 3 -28.92 54.53 -32.54
N SER A 4 -30.24 54.49 -32.30
CA SER A 4 -30.82 54.10 -31.02
C SER A 4 -31.06 52.58 -30.97
N LEU A 5 -30.38 51.87 -30.06
CA LEU A 5 -30.66 50.48 -29.71
C LEU A 5 -31.85 50.42 -28.72
N ARG A 6 -32.91 49.71 -29.12
CA ARG A 6 -34.02 49.31 -28.22
C ARG A 6 -33.61 48.04 -27.46
N LEU A 7 -33.60 48.11 -26.13
CA LEU A 7 -33.37 46.98 -25.24
C LEU A 7 -34.65 46.13 -25.15
N GLN A 8 -34.67 44.95 -25.76
CA GLN A 8 -35.72 43.94 -25.53
C GLN A 8 -35.51 43.31 -24.15
N ARG A 9 -36.47 43.49 -23.23
CA ARG A 9 -36.54 42.77 -21.96
C ARG A 9 -36.94 41.32 -22.23
N GLY A 10 -35.96 40.43 -22.31
CA GLY A 10 -36.18 38.99 -22.26
C GLY A 10 -36.53 38.57 -20.83
N THR A 11 -37.74 38.04 -20.63
CA THR A 11 -38.13 37.32 -19.42
C THR A 11 -37.31 36.02 -19.33
N VAL A 12 -36.34 35.97 -18.42
CA VAL A 12 -35.62 34.75 -18.08
C VAL A 12 -36.51 33.93 -17.14
N THR A 13 -37.09 32.86 -17.65
CA THR A 13 -37.82 31.87 -16.85
C THR A 13 -36.77 31.10 -16.03
N LEU A 14 -36.72 31.38 -14.73
CA LEU A 14 -35.86 30.67 -13.79
C LEU A 14 -36.39 29.24 -13.63
N ALA A 15 -35.83 28.30 -14.38
CA ALA A 15 -36.10 26.88 -14.16
C ALA A 15 -35.45 26.49 -12.83
N ALA A 16 -36.28 26.33 -11.79
CA ALA A 16 -35.85 25.72 -10.54
C ALA A 16 -35.48 24.26 -10.83
N PHE A 17 -34.17 24.01 -11.01
CA PHE A 17 -33.64 22.67 -10.93
C PHE A 17 -33.88 22.18 -9.51
N CYS A 18 -34.92 21.37 -9.34
CA CYS A 18 -35.09 20.55 -8.16
C CYS A 18 -33.89 19.60 -8.11
N LEU A 19 -32.83 20.00 -7.41
CA LEU A 19 -31.74 19.11 -7.06
C LEU A 19 -32.36 18.07 -6.12
N GLN A 20 -32.83 16.98 -6.70
CA GLN A 20 -33.23 15.81 -5.93
C GLN A 20 -31.95 15.39 -5.20
N GLY A 21 -31.90 15.67 -3.90
CA GLY A 21 -30.85 15.14 -3.04
C GLY A 21 -30.91 13.64 -3.18
N LEU A 22 -29.98 13.06 -3.94
CA LEU A 22 -29.71 11.64 -3.89
C LEU A 22 -29.36 11.38 -2.42
N SER A 23 -30.26 10.69 -1.72
CA SER A 23 -29.93 10.08 -0.44
C SER A 23 -28.78 9.12 -0.74
N VAL A 24 -27.54 9.57 -0.54
CA VAL A 24 -26.39 8.69 -0.65
C VAL A 24 -26.48 7.75 0.53
N HIS A 25 -26.96 6.54 0.25
CA HIS A 25 -27.04 5.50 1.26
C HIS A 25 -25.62 5.06 1.58
N ALA A 26 -25.22 5.10 2.85
CA ALA A 26 -23.91 4.63 3.24
C ALA A 26 -23.73 3.16 2.88
N VAL A 27 -22.58 2.84 2.30
CA VAL A 27 -22.16 1.46 2.06
C VAL A 27 -21.76 0.88 3.42
N THR A 28 -22.49 -0.14 3.87
CA THR A 28 -22.21 -0.79 5.16
C THR A 28 -21.46 -2.08 4.92
N PHE A 29 -20.24 -2.17 5.44
CA PHE A 29 -19.45 -3.39 5.48
C PHE A 29 -19.75 -4.17 6.76
N THR A 30 -20.15 -5.43 6.58
CA THR A 30 -20.39 -6.40 7.66
C THR A 30 -19.61 -7.70 7.48
N ASN A 31 -18.75 -7.75 6.46
CA ASN A 31 -17.86 -8.87 6.16
C ASN A 31 -16.50 -8.29 5.72
N ASP A 32 -15.44 -9.07 5.95
CA ASP A 32 -14.11 -8.63 5.59
C ASP A 32 -14.01 -8.34 4.09
N THR A 33 -13.46 -7.18 3.74
CA THR A 33 -13.45 -6.67 2.37
C THR A 33 -12.12 -6.04 2.03
N LEU A 34 -11.58 -6.34 0.84
CA LEU A 34 -10.41 -5.66 0.27
C LEU A 34 -10.86 -4.58 -0.73
N ILE A 35 -10.46 -3.35 -0.46
CA ILE A 35 -10.48 -2.23 -1.40
C ILE A 35 -9.03 -1.99 -1.82
N SER A 36 -8.65 -2.55 -2.98
CA SER A 36 -7.31 -2.38 -3.53
C SER A 36 -7.15 -1.02 -4.22
N PHE A 37 -5.90 -0.63 -4.51
CA PHE A 37 -5.51 0.64 -5.17
C PHE A 37 -6.32 1.07 -6.40
N TYR A 38 -6.93 0.14 -7.13
CA TYR A 38 -7.68 0.42 -8.35
C TYR A 38 -9.20 0.23 -8.17
N ASN A 39 -9.63 -0.22 -7.01
CA ASN A 39 -11.03 -0.39 -6.68
C ASN A 39 -11.64 0.95 -6.25
N SER A 40 -12.03 1.77 -7.22
CA SER A 40 -12.72 3.03 -6.98
C SER A 40 -14.25 2.88 -6.84
N ASN A 41 -14.78 1.65 -6.76
CA ASN A 41 -16.23 1.42 -6.71
C ASN A 41 -16.91 2.06 -5.49
N TYR A 42 -16.15 2.30 -4.42
CA TYR A 42 -16.62 2.90 -3.18
C TYR A 42 -16.20 4.38 -3.03
N ASP A 43 -15.41 4.90 -3.98
CA ASP A 43 -14.88 6.25 -3.87
C ASP A 43 -16.01 7.29 -3.97
N GLY A 44 -15.93 8.33 -3.14
CA GLY A 44 -16.93 9.38 -3.01
C GLY A 44 -18.19 8.96 -2.24
N GLN A 45 -18.29 7.71 -1.80
CA GLN A 45 -19.42 7.23 -1.00
C GLN A 45 -19.13 7.37 0.51
N PRO A 46 -20.16 7.54 1.35
CA PRO A 46 -20.05 7.34 2.78
C PRO A 46 -19.98 5.84 3.07
N ILE A 47 -19.08 5.45 3.97
CA ILE A 47 -18.89 4.06 4.38
C ILE A 47 -19.09 3.89 5.89
N VAL A 48 -19.71 2.78 6.26
CA VAL A 48 -19.84 2.32 7.66
C VAL A 48 -19.20 0.95 7.76
N VAL A 49 -18.35 0.75 8.75
CA VAL A 49 -17.72 -0.55 9.01
C VAL A 49 -18.13 -1.03 10.39
N SER A 50 -18.69 -2.24 10.46
CA SER A 50 -19.22 -2.80 11.70
C SER A 50 -18.88 -4.28 11.82
N ASN A 51 -18.17 -4.64 12.90
CA ASN A 51 -17.82 -6.02 13.22
C ASN A 51 -17.11 -6.79 12.08
N CYS A 52 -16.30 -6.10 11.29
CA CYS A 52 -15.48 -6.66 10.22
C CYS A 52 -14.26 -5.79 9.96
N THR A 53 -13.33 -6.33 9.17
CA THR A 53 -12.12 -5.63 8.73
C THR A 53 -12.21 -5.25 7.27
N VAL A 54 -12.07 -3.96 6.96
CA VAL A 54 -11.89 -3.48 5.59
C VAL A 54 -10.41 -3.15 5.37
N THR A 55 -9.77 -3.90 4.48
CA THR A 55 -8.40 -3.64 4.04
C THR A 55 -8.44 -2.64 2.90
N ILE A 56 -7.82 -1.47 3.08
CA ILE A 56 -7.77 -0.39 2.10
C ILE A 56 -6.31 -0.13 1.74
N ASP A 57 -5.97 -0.42 0.50
CA ASP A 57 -4.61 -0.27 0.00
C ASP A 57 -4.47 0.98 -0.87
N GLY A 58 -3.54 1.86 -0.50
CA GLY A 58 -3.25 3.06 -1.26
C GLY A 58 -4.24 4.20 -1.06
N SER A 59 -4.42 4.99 -2.11
CA SER A 59 -5.19 6.23 -2.07
C SER A 59 -6.66 5.99 -2.35
N HIS A 60 -7.53 6.33 -1.39
CA HIS A 60 -8.97 6.28 -1.54
C HIS A 60 -9.64 7.56 -1.02
N LEU A 61 -10.78 7.89 -1.61
CA LEU A 61 -11.57 9.05 -1.24
C LEU A 61 -12.97 8.64 -0.80
N PHE A 62 -13.39 9.02 0.40
CA PHE A 62 -14.74 8.76 0.91
C PHE A 62 -15.46 10.05 1.27
N ALA A 63 -16.79 10.04 1.24
CA ALA A 63 -17.57 11.18 1.72
C ALA A 63 -17.53 11.24 3.25
N ASP A 64 -17.96 10.17 3.91
CA ASP A 64 -17.88 9.99 5.35
C ASP A 64 -17.34 8.60 5.67
N VAL A 65 -16.66 8.45 6.81
CA VAL A 65 -16.20 7.15 7.31
C VAL A 65 -16.66 6.99 8.75
N HIS A 66 -17.37 5.91 9.04
CA HIS A 66 -17.83 5.61 10.40
C HIS A 66 -17.43 4.19 10.80
N LEU A 67 -16.53 4.07 11.77
CA LEU A 67 -16.11 2.80 12.34
C LEU A 67 -16.89 2.59 13.63
N LEU A 68 -17.82 1.64 13.58
CA LEU A 68 -18.59 1.19 14.74
C LEU A 68 -17.77 0.17 15.53
N SER A 69 -18.31 -0.28 16.67
CA SER A 69 -17.70 -1.32 17.48
C SER A 69 -17.37 -2.57 16.66
N GLY A 70 -16.12 -3.05 16.76
CA GLY A 70 -15.59 -4.18 15.98
C GLY A 70 -15.30 -3.87 14.52
N GLY A 71 -15.59 -2.65 14.04
CA GLY A 71 -15.21 -2.21 12.69
C GLY A 71 -13.75 -1.81 12.64
N VAL A 72 -12.98 -2.41 11.73
CA VAL A 72 -11.54 -2.18 11.60
C VAL A 72 -11.18 -1.75 10.18
N LEU A 73 -10.37 -0.70 10.05
CA LEU A 73 -9.64 -0.41 8.82
C LEU A 73 -8.18 -0.85 8.97
N THR A 74 -7.62 -1.42 7.91
CA THR A 74 -6.18 -1.77 7.81
C THR A 74 -5.71 -1.56 6.37
N HIS A 75 -4.40 -1.68 6.11
CA HIS A 75 -3.88 -1.95 4.78
C HIS A 75 -3.17 -3.32 4.77
N SER A 76 -2.90 -3.85 3.59
CA SER A 76 -2.17 -5.10 3.38
C SER A 76 -0.73 -4.99 3.88
N PRO A 77 -0.19 -6.04 4.53
CA PRO A 77 1.19 -6.05 4.99
C PRO A 77 2.18 -6.03 3.81
N ALA A 78 3.28 -5.30 3.95
CA ALA A 78 4.28 -5.18 2.89
C ALA A 78 5.71 -5.44 3.41
N PHE A 79 6.07 -6.71 3.47
CA PHE A 79 7.33 -7.14 4.06
C PHE A 79 8.59 -6.59 3.35
N ASN A 80 8.48 -6.23 2.06
CA ASN A 80 9.54 -5.58 1.27
C ASN A 80 9.23 -4.10 0.98
N GLY A 81 8.20 -3.54 1.61
CA GLY A 81 7.73 -2.15 1.43
C GLY A 81 6.83 -1.91 0.23
N VAL A 82 6.56 -2.93 -0.60
CA VAL A 82 5.68 -2.81 -1.77
C VAL A 82 4.61 -3.89 -1.76
N LEU A 83 3.46 -3.59 -2.36
CA LEU A 83 2.44 -4.57 -2.68
C LEU A 83 2.57 -4.95 -4.16
N THR A 84 2.39 -6.24 -4.44
CA THR A 84 2.41 -6.77 -5.79
C THR A 84 1.02 -6.72 -6.39
N ASN A 85 0.91 -6.13 -7.57
CA ASN A 85 -0.32 -6.05 -8.33
C ASN A 85 -0.16 -6.74 -9.69
N LEU A 86 -1.19 -7.47 -10.10
CA LEU A 86 -1.28 -8.08 -11.43
C LEU A 86 -2.24 -7.28 -12.30
N VAL A 87 -1.68 -6.52 -13.25
CA VAL A 87 -2.49 -5.76 -14.20
C VAL A 87 -2.77 -6.60 -15.43
N GLN A 88 -4.04 -6.68 -15.81
CA GLN A 88 -4.45 -7.26 -17.09
C GLN A 88 -4.36 -6.18 -18.17
N ILE A 89 -3.57 -6.45 -19.20
CA ILE A 89 -3.59 -5.67 -20.43
C ILE A 89 -4.33 -6.49 -21.46
N THR A 90 -5.34 -5.88 -22.08
CA THR A 90 -6.14 -6.50 -23.12
C THR A 90 -6.01 -5.72 -24.41
N ASN A 91 -5.79 -6.42 -25.51
CA ASN A 91 -5.81 -5.86 -26.86
C ASN A 91 -4.82 -4.70 -27.07
N GLU A 92 -3.62 -4.79 -26.48
CA GLU A 92 -2.55 -3.86 -26.78
C GLU A 92 -2.11 -4.05 -28.24
N GLN A 93 -2.20 -2.98 -29.03
CA GLN A 93 -1.80 -3.03 -30.43
C GLN A 93 -0.28 -2.97 -30.56
N GLN A 94 0.28 -3.94 -31.27
CA GLN A 94 1.71 -4.01 -31.53
C GLN A 94 1.98 -4.18 -33.02
N LEU A 95 2.89 -3.37 -33.55
CA LEU A 95 3.40 -3.54 -34.90
C LEU A 95 4.48 -4.61 -34.89
N VAL A 96 4.23 -5.73 -35.57
CA VAL A 96 5.19 -6.83 -35.65
C VAL A 96 5.91 -6.76 -36.98
N SER A 97 7.24 -6.68 -36.96
CA SER A 97 8.06 -6.74 -38.17
C SER A 97 9.28 -7.64 -38.03
N SER A 98 9.78 -8.10 -39.17
CA SER A 98 11.01 -8.89 -39.28
C SER A 98 12.29 -8.09 -38.96
N THR A 99 12.20 -6.76 -38.96
CA THR A 99 13.34 -5.85 -38.81
C THR A 99 13.48 -5.27 -37.41
N ASN A 100 12.40 -5.15 -36.65
CA ASN A 100 12.43 -4.59 -35.32
C ASN A 100 11.43 -5.28 -34.37
N PRO A 101 11.89 -5.87 -33.25
CA PRO A 101 11.01 -6.39 -32.22
C PRO A 101 10.08 -5.30 -31.64
N ALA A 102 8.83 -5.66 -31.37
CA ALA A 102 7.87 -4.76 -30.75
C ALA A 102 8.04 -4.78 -29.23
N VAL A 103 8.02 -3.64 -28.56
CA VAL A 103 8.16 -3.55 -27.09
C VAL A 103 6.77 -3.49 -26.47
N LEU A 104 6.45 -4.43 -25.57
CA LEU A 104 5.20 -4.37 -24.82
C LEU A 104 5.21 -3.17 -23.86
N SER A 105 4.04 -2.55 -23.68
CA SER A 105 3.90 -1.28 -22.95
C SER A 105 4.23 -1.39 -21.46
N GLN A 106 4.05 -2.57 -20.87
CA GLN A 106 4.38 -2.81 -19.46
C GLN A 106 5.73 -3.50 -19.30
N THR A 107 6.38 -3.21 -18.17
CA THR A 107 7.52 -3.99 -17.68
C THR A 107 7.04 -5.17 -16.84
N ASN A 108 7.92 -6.14 -16.58
CA ASN A 108 7.65 -7.34 -15.78
C ASN A 108 6.40 -8.13 -16.25
N VAL A 109 6.25 -8.26 -17.57
CA VAL A 109 5.19 -9.07 -18.17
C VAL A 109 5.38 -10.54 -17.79
N LEU A 110 4.32 -11.18 -17.34
CA LEU A 110 4.27 -12.62 -17.13
C LEU A 110 4.16 -13.31 -18.48
N THR A 111 5.30 -13.75 -19.03
CA THR A 111 5.40 -14.29 -20.40
C THR A 111 4.50 -15.51 -20.63
N ASN A 112 4.17 -16.28 -19.59
CA ASN A 112 3.25 -17.42 -19.64
C ASN A 112 1.77 -17.01 -19.83
N THR A 113 1.44 -15.72 -19.74
CA THR A 113 0.09 -15.19 -19.92
C THR A 113 -0.11 -14.46 -21.24
N VAL A 114 0.95 -14.30 -22.03
CA VAL A 114 0.90 -13.53 -23.28
C VAL A 114 0.15 -14.30 -24.36
N VAL A 115 -0.91 -13.70 -24.86
CA VAL A 115 -1.71 -14.17 -25.98
C VAL A 115 -1.66 -13.13 -27.09
N VAL A 116 -1.27 -13.55 -28.29
CA VAL A 116 -1.20 -12.69 -29.49
C VAL A 116 -2.28 -13.12 -30.46
N THR A 117 -3.08 -12.17 -30.94
CA THR A 117 -4.16 -12.42 -31.90
C THR A 117 -4.14 -11.42 -33.04
N ASP A 118 -4.85 -11.71 -34.12
CA ASP A 118 -5.11 -10.73 -35.17
C ASP A 118 -5.98 -9.56 -34.66
N LEU A 119 -6.17 -8.53 -35.49
CA LEU A 119 -7.00 -7.37 -35.14
C LEU A 119 -8.47 -7.72 -34.87
N THR A 120 -8.93 -8.90 -35.26
CA THR A 120 -10.31 -9.37 -35.03
C THR A 120 -10.43 -10.20 -33.76
N GLY A 121 -9.33 -10.57 -33.11
CA GLY A 121 -9.28 -11.48 -31.97
C GLY A 121 -9.63 -12.94 -32.32
N SER A 122 -9.81 -13.28 -33.60
CA SER A 122 -10.30 -14.59 -34.03
C SER A 122 -9.19 -15.59 -34.26
N ASN A 123 -8.05 -15.14 -34.78
CA ASN A 123 -6.88 -15.98 -34.99
C ASN A 123 -5.88 -15.76 -33.86
N ILE A 124 -5.52 -16.82 -33.15
CA ILE A 124 -4.49 -16.82 -32.12
C ILE A 124 -3.17 -17.31 -32.74
N TYR A 125 -2.12 -16.52 -32.62
CA TYR A 125 -0.78 -16.86 -33.09
C TYR A 125 -0.04 -17.71 -32.04
N ALA A 126 0.84 -18.60 -32.48
CA ALA A 126 1.53 -19.56 -31.63
C ALA A 126 2.93 -19.09 -31.20
N LEU A 127 3.19 -19.10 -29.90
CA LEU A 127 4.52 -18.87 -29.33
C LEU A 127 5.51 -19.95 -29.81
N GLY A 128 6.69 -19.53 -30.27
CA GLY A 128 7.75 -20.40 -30.80
C GLY A 128 7.58 -20.79 -32.27
N THR A 129 6.43 -20.48 -32.89
CA THR A 129 6.19 -20.69 -34.33
C THR A 129 6.00 -19.35 -35.04
N ASP A 130 5.05 -18.53 -34.57
CA ASP A 130 4.73 -17.25 -35.19
C ASP A 130 5.50 -16.08 -34.57
N TYR A 131 5.74 -16.14 -33.27
CA TYR A 131 6.49 -15.13 -32.51
C TYR A 131 7.28 -15.76 -31.38
N ALA A 132 8.28 -15.04 -30.88
CA ALA A 132 8.99 -15.33 -29.65
C ALA A 132 8.91 -14.16 -28.68
N LEU A 133 9.17 -14.43 -27.40
CA LEU A 133 9.28 -13.41 -26.36
C LEU A 133 10.73 -13.30 -25.91
N ALA A 134 11.26 -12.09 -25.86
CA ALA A 134 12.59 -11.81 -25.34
C ALA A 134 12.50 -10.75 -24.23
N ALA A 135 13.35 -10.84 -23.21
CA ALA A 135 13.42 -9.84 -22.15
C ALA A 135 14.59 -8.87 -22.39
N SER A 136 14.35 -7.58 -22.19
CA SER A 136 15.38 -6.53 -22.25
C SER A 136 15.10 -5.48 -21.17
N ASN A 137 16.00 -5.34 -20.19
CA ASN A 137 15.89 -4.34 -19.11
C ASN A 137 14.46 -4.26 -18.49
N ASN A 138 13.93 -5.40 -18.04
CA ASN A 138 12.57 -5.58 -17.50
C ASN A 138 11.40 -5.37 -18.48
N SER A 139 11.67 -5.00 -19.73
CA SER A 139 10.68 -4.95 -20.81
C SER A 139 10.58 -6.31 -21.50
N THR A 140 9.40 -6.62 -22.02
CA THR A 140 9.20 -7.81 -22.86
C THR A 140 9.04 -7.39 -24.31
N LEU A 141 9.79 -8.05 -25.18
CA LEU A 141 9.81 -7.84 -26.61
C LEU A 141 9.05 -8.96 -27.29
N LEU A 142 8.19 -8.59 -28.23
CA LEU A 142 7.57 -9.48 -29.18
C LEU A 142 8.46 -9.57 -30.42
N VAL A 143 9.06 -10.73 -30.64
CA VAL A 143 10.02 -10.98 -31.70
C VAL A 143 9.34 -11.77 -32.82
N TYR A 144 9.39 -11.26 -34.04
CA TYR A 144 8.92 -11.97 -35.22
C TYR A 144 9.80 -13.19 -35.54
N LEU A 145 9.19 -14.32 -35.90
CA LEU A 145 9.92 -15.53 -36.31
C LEU A 145 9.83 -15.77 -37.82
N THR A 146 10.91 -16.26 -38.41
CA THR A 146 10.92 -16.63 -39.83
C THR A 146 9.96 -17.81 -40.06
N GLY A 147 9.05 -17.66 -41.03
CA GLY A 147 8.00 -18.65 -41.29
C GLY A 147 6.71 -18.44 -40.50
N SER A 148 6.61 -17.32 -39.76
CA SER A 148 5.38 -16.89 -39.08
C SER A 148 4.20 -16.73 -40.04
N THR A 149 3.00 -17.03 -39.54
CA THR A 149 1.73 -16.73 -40.19
C THR A 149 1.28 -15.28 -39.99
N ILE A 150 1.94 -14.52 -39.10
CA ILE A 150 1.77 -13.08 -38.96
C ILE A 150 2.38 -12.40 -40.20
N SER A 151 1.61 -11.56 -40.89
CA SER A 151 2.16 -10.80 -42.03
C SER A 151 3.20 -9.77 -41.55
N ASP A 152 4.34 -9.69 -42.23
CA ASP A 152 5.40 -8.72 -41.89
C ASP A 152 4.88 -7.28 -42.01
N GLY A 153 5.09 -6.46 -40.97
CA GLY A 153 4.58 -5.09 -40.87
C GLY A 153 3.09 -4.99 -40.52
N SER A 154 2.44 -6.08 -40.11
CA SER A 154 1.05 -6.06 -39.65
C SER A 154 0.94 -5.70 -38.17
N THR A 155 -0.26 -5.24 -37.79
CA THR A 155 -0.60 -4.97 -36.39
C THR A 155 -1.33 -6.17 -35.80
N VAL A 156 -0.93 -6.57 -34.60
CA VAL A 156 -1.55 -7.63 -33.81
C VAL A 156 -2.09 -7.07 -32.50
N LEU A 157 -2.99 -7.81 -31.85
CA LEU A 157 -3.46 -7.54 -30.49
C LEU A 157 -2.76 -8.46 -29.51
N VAL A 158 -2.12 -7.88 -28.50
CA VAL A 158 -1.44 -8.61 -27.43
C VAL A 158 -2.20 -8.41 -26.12
N SER A 159 -2.57 -9.52 -25.48
CA SER A 159 -3.16 -9.52 -24.15
C SER A 159 -2.26 -10.28 -23.20
N TYR A 160 -2.04 -9.76 -21.99
CA TYR A 160 -1.09 -10.33 -21.03
C TYR A 160 -1.30 -9.77 -19.62
N GLN A 161 -0.67 -10.43 -18.65
CA GLN A 161 -0.57 -9.94 -17.27
C GLN A 161 0.80 -9.33 -17.03
N ALA A 162 0.85 -8.21 -16.32
CA ALA A 162 2.10 -7.58 -15.89
C ALA A 162 2.13 -7.40 -14.37
N VAL A 163 3.31 -7.62 -13.78
CA VAL A 163 3.54 -7.40 -12.36
C VAL A 163 3.95 -5.95 -12.12
N GLN A 164 3.14 -5.23 -11.37
CA GLN A 164 3.46 -3.88 -10.90
C GLN A 164 3.70 -3.90 -9.39
N THR A 165 4.61 -3.06 -8.92
CA THR A 165 4.85 -2.84 -7.49
C THR A 165 4.37 -1.45 -7.13
N VAL A 166 3.50 -1.37 -6.13
CA VAL A 166 2.97 -0.11 -5.59
C VAL A 166 3.40 0.05 -4.14
N SER A 167 3.64 1.28 -3.70
CA SER A 167 3.97 1.55 -2.30
C SER A 167 2.83 1.08 -1.41
N SER A 168 3.14 0.37 -0.34
CA SER A 168 2.15 -0.01 0.66
C SER A 168 1.80 1.14 1.60
N GLY A 169 0.66 1.02 2.26
CA GLY A 169 0.11 2.00 3.19
C GLY A 169 -1.35 2.32 2.88
N MET A 170 -1.99 2.98 3.83
CA MET A 170 -3.36 3.49 3.70
C MET A 170 -3.31 5.01 3.57
N ASN A 171 -3.91 5.55 2.51
CA ASN A 171 -4.04 7.00 2.30
C ASN A 171 -5.51 7.36 2.05
N LEU A 172 -6.17 7.88 3.06
CA LEU A 172 -7.59 8.21 3.03
C LEU A 172 -7.80 9.71 2.97
N THR A 173 -8.56 10.15 1.97
CA THR A 173 -9.16 11.49 1.95
C THR A 173 -10.64 11.36 2.28
N VAL A 174 -11.08 12.04 3.34
CA VAL A 174 -12.49 12.08 3.74
C VAL A 174 -13.00 13.50 3.57
N THR A 175 -14.00 13.69 2.71
CA THR A 175 -14.47 15.04 2.36
C THR A 175 -15.42 15.66 3.39
N ASN A 176 -16.09 14.84 4.19
CA ASN A 176 -16.93 15.27 5.30
C ASN A 176 -16.31 14.80 6.63
N ASN A 177 -16.92 13.82 7.31
CA ASN A 177 -16.54 13.44 8.66
C ASN A 177 -15.99 12.01 8.73
N PHE A 178 -15.02 11.82 9.63
CA PHE A 178 -14.51 10.51 9.99
C PHE A 178 -14.70 10.32 11.50
N GLN A 179 -15.51 9.32 11.88
CA GLN A 179 -15.74 8.94 13.26
C GLN A 179 -15.26 7.52 13.54
N ILE A 180 -14.49 7.35 14.61
CA ILE A 180 -14.05 6.07 15.13
C ILE A 180 -14.63 5.92 16.54
N GLU A 181 -15.70 5.14 16.66
CA GLU A 181 -16.36 4.90 17.94
C GLU A 181 -15.55 3.98 18.85
N THR A 182 -15.94 3.90 20.12
CA THR A 182 -15.35 2.95 21.06
C THR A 182 -15.49 1.51 20.53
N GLY A 183 -14.35 0.83 20.42
CA GLY A 183 -14.25 -0.52 19.85
C GLY A 183 -14.09 -0.55 18.32
N GLY A 184 -14.22 0.59 17.63
CA GLY A 184 -13.78 0.75 16.25
C GLY A 184 -12.28 1.06 16.18
N ALA A 185 -11.62 0.70 15.08
CA ALA A 185 -10.18 0.90 14.97
C ALA A 185 -9.68 1.14 13.54
N ILE A 186 -8.58 1.89 13.43
CA ILE A 186 -7.61 1.72 12.34
C ILE A 186 -6.43 0.94 12.93
N ASN A 187 -6.11 -0.23 12.38
CA ASN A 187 -5.05 -1.09 12.87
C ASN A 187 -4.10 -1.47 11.74
N ALA A 188 -2.90 -0.92 11.77
CA ALA A 188 -1.80 -1.24 10.88
C ALA A 188 -0.59 -1.83 11.64
N ASN A 189 -0.82 -2.48 12.78
CA ASN A 189 0.27 -3.06 13.58
C ASN A 189 0.99 -4.17 12.80
N GLY A 190 2.32 -4.12 12.72
CA GLY A 190 3.12 -5.13 12.03
C GLY A 190 2.97 -5.18 10.50
N ASN A 191 2.23 -4.24 9.88
CA ASN A 191 1.97 -4.24 8.43
C ASN A 191 3.05 -3.52 7.59
N GLY A 192 4.14 -3.08 8.22
CA GLY A 192 5.29 -2.45 7.58
C GLY A 192 6.29 -3.46 7.01
N TYR A 193 7.56 -3.06 6.97
CA TYR A 193 8.64 -3.92 6.49
C TYR A 193 8.80 -5.16 7.38
N GLY A 194 9.12 -6.29 6.76
CA GLY A 194 9.37 -7.55 7.45
C GLY A 194 10.71 -7.54 8.17
N ALA A 195 10.97 -8.59 8.94
CA ALA A 195 12.22 -8.79 9.66
C ALA A 195 13.46 -8.54 8.78
N GLY A 196 14.43 -7.79 9.29
CA GLY A 196 15.67 -7.46 8.58
C GLY A 196 15.45 -6.75 7.25
N ASN A 197 14.34 -6.02 7.09
CA ASN A 197 14.05 -5.18 5.93
C ASN A 197 13.65 -3.77 6.36
N GLY A 198 13.78 -2.84 5.42
CA GLY A 198 13.40 -1.44 5.56
C GLY A 198 14.59 -0.51 5.82
N PRO A 199 14.41 0.81 5.66
CA PRO A 199 15.52 1.76 5.74
C PRO A 199 16.26 1.73 7.08
N GLY A 200 15.55 1.49 8.19
CA GLY A 200 16.10 1.34 9.53
C GLY A 200 16.02 -0.08 10.03
N GLU A 201 16.25 -1.09 9.18
CA GLU A 201 16.20 -2.49 9.60
C GLU A 201 17.12 -2.78 10.80
N GLY A 202 16.63 -3.62 11.72
CA GLY A 202 17.47 -4.20 12.76
C GLY A 202 18.54 -5.10 12.15
N LYS A 203 19.70 -5.13 12.79
CA LYS A 203 20.89 -5.86 12.35
C LYS A 203 21.06 -7.13 13.17
N LEU A 204 21.84 -8.06 12.65
CA LEU A 204 22.29 -9.24 13.37
C LEU A 204 23.79 -9.12 13.67
N ALA A 205 24.21 -9.58 14.84
CA ALA A 205 25.63 -9.71 15.17
C ALA A 205 25.91 -11.04 15.87
N TYR A 206 27.08 -11.61 15.56
CA TYR A 206 27.60 -12.82 16.18
C TYR A 206 28.47 -12.49 17.38
N THR A 207 28.32 -13.25 18.45
CA THR A 207 29.20 -13.22 19.62
C THR A 207 29.56 -14.63 20.05
N THR A 208 30.74 -14.80 20.65
CA THR A 208 31.18 -16.05 21.29
C THR A 208 31.04 -16.06 22.80
N SER A 209 30.58 -14.94 23.39
CA SER A 209 30.39 -14.78 24.84
C SER A 209 28.93 -14.50 25.16
N PRO A 210 28.33 -15.18 26.16
CA PRO A 210 28.90 -16.28 26.95
C PRO A 210 29.05 -17.62 26.21
N PHE A 211 28.46 -17.75 25.03
CA PHE A 211 28.60 -18.88 24.09
C PHE A 211 28.39 -18.37 22.65
N PRO A 212 28.65 -19.17 21.59
CA PRO A 212 28.36 -18.79 20.21
C PRO A 212 26.86 -18.60 19.93
N TYR A 213 26.44 -17.37 19.59
CA TYR A 213 25.07 -17.10 19.08
C TYR A 213 25.00 -15.83 18.23
N TYR A 214 23.92 -15.71 17.46
CA TYR A 214 23.50 -14.49 16.79
C TYR A 214 22.30 -13.87 17.51
N ALA A 215 22.36 -12.56 17.75
CA ALA A 215 21.22 -11.78 18.24
C ALA A 215 20.92 -10.58 17.36
N GLY A 216 19.63 -10.29 17.24
CA GLY A 216 19.04 -9.25 16.42
C GLY A 216 18.74 -7.99 17.24
N SER A 217 19.07 -6.84 16.67
CA SER A 217 18.72 -5.53 17.23
C SER A 217 17.33 -5.08 16.74
N GLY A 218 16.75 -4.08 17.39
CA GLY A 218 15.43 -3.58 17.01
C GLY A 218 15.46 -2.74 15.73
N GLY A 219 14.35 -2.70 15.00
CA GLY A 219 14.18 -1.79 13.86
C GLY A 219 14.05 -0.33 14.32
N GLY A 220 14.40 0.60 13.43
CA GLY A 220 14.31 2.05 13.64
C GLY A 220 13.41 2.74 12.62
N TYR A 221 12.60 3.68 13.13
CA TYR A 221 11.78 4.64 12.38
C TYR A 221 11.24 5.64 13.40
N GLY A 222 11.38 6.97 13.21
CA GLY A 222 11.00 7.99 14.20
C GLY A 222 11.93 8.06 15.43
N GLY A 223 12.28 6.91 15.99
CA GLY A 223 13.36 6.69 16.95
C GLY A 223 14.29 5.56 16.51
N SER A 224 15.50 5.53 17.07
CA SER A 224 16.44 4.43 16.83
C SER A 224 15.99 3.17 17.57
N GLY A 225 16.22 2.00 16.95
CA GLY A 225 16.06 0.72 17.64
C GLY A 225 17.10 0.52 18.74
N GLY A 226 16.81 -0.36 19.68
CA GLY A 226 17.74 -0.82 20.71
C GLY A 226 18.75 -1.82 20.14
N SER A 227 19.99 -1.78 20.63
CA SER A 227 21.03 -2.75 20.28
C SER A 227 20.74 -4.14 20.84
N SER A 228 21.26 -5.18 20.20
CA SER A 228 21.21 -6.55 20.74
C SER A 228 22.30 -6.78 21.79
N SER A 229 22.18 -7.86 22.56
CA SER A 229 23.21 -8.30 23.52
C SER A 229 24.54 -8.69 22.85
N SER A 230 24.50 -9.11 21.57
CA SER A 230 25.68 -9.45 20.80
C SER A 230 26.37 -8.23 20.19
N GLY A 231 25.89 -7.02 20.47
CA GLY A 231 26.45 -5.77 19.98
C GLY A 231 25.98 -5.37 18.58
N ALA A 232 24.91 -6.00 18.06
CA ALA A 232 24.29 -5.52 16.83
C ALA A 232 23.71 -4.12 17.09
N PRO A 233 24.10 -3.08 16.32
CA PRO A 233 23.53 -1.75 16.50
C PRO A 233 22.05 -1.77 16.12
N GLY A 234 21.23 -1.04 16.86
CA GLY A 234 19.83 -0.82 16.52
C GLY A 234 19.65 -0.13 15.16
N GLY A 235 18.49 -0.34 14.56
CA GLY A 235 18.08 0.33 13.33
C GLY A 235 18.11 1.86 13.49
N VAL A 236 18.56 2.55 12.44
CA VAL A 236 18.68 4.01 12.45
C VAL A 236 17.31 4.70 12.42
N CYS A 237 17.22 5.90 12.99
CA CYS A 237 16.02 6.74 12.92
C CYS A 237 15.86 7.37 11.53
N ASN A 238 15.34 6.61 10.56
CA ASN A 238 15.15 7.09 9.18
C ASN A 238 13.82 7.83 8.92
N GLY A 239 13.21 8.39 9.95
CA GLY A 239 11.99 9.20 9.84
C GLY A 239 12.13 10.49 10.64
N THR A 240 12.13 11.63 9.95
CA THR A 240 11.92 12.93 10.60
C THR A 240 10.42 13.14 10.83
N VAL A 241 10.05 14.07 11.72
CA VAL A 241 8.65 14.49 11.93
C VAL A 241 7.96 14.90 10.61
N SER A 242 8.73 15.34 9.62
CA SER A 242 8.27 15.76 8.29
C SER A 242 8.06 14.62 7.27
N ASN A 243 8.47 13.38 7.56
CA ASN A 243 8.28 12.21 6.69
C ASN A 243 7.40 11.15 7.39
N SER A 244 6.30 11.61 7.99
CA SER A 244 5.37 10.87 8.86
C SER A 244 4.56 9.76 8.17
N SER A 245 4.84 9.47 6.90
CA SER A 245 4.07 8.58 6.02
C SER A 245 4.82 7.33 5.58
N SER A 246 5.95 7.00 6.21
CA SER A 246 6.72 5.80 5.84
C SER A 246 6.33 4.59 6.70
N LEU A 247 6.47 3.40 6.11
CA LEU A 247 6.34 2.13 6.84
C LEU A 247 7.49 1.99 7.87
N GLY A 248 7.18 1.38 9.00
CA GLY A 248 8.17 0.98 10.01
C GLY A 248 9.08 -0.14 9.51
N SER A 249 10.33 -0.12 9.95
CA SER A 249 11.36 -1.11 9.61
C SER A 249 11.24 -2.36 10.49
N GLY A 250 11.58 -3.54 9.96
CA GLY A 250 11.59 -4.77 10.75
C GLY A 250 12.82 -4.90 11.65
N GLY A 251 12.68 -5.65 12.74
CA GLY A 251 13.75 -6.02 13.66
C GLY A 251 14.70 -7.07 13.08
N GLY A 252 15.90 -7.13 13.65
CA GLY A 252 16.95 -8.06 13.27
C GLY A 252 16.61 -9.48 13.70
N GLY A 253 17.02 -10.45 12.88
CA GLY A 253 16.89 -11.87 13.19
C GLY A 253 17.85 -12.35 14.28
N GLY A 254 17.47 -13.43 14.94
CA GLY A 254 18.29 -14.14 15.92
C GLY A 254 18.78 -15.48 15.39
N SER A 255 19.34 -16.29 16.27
CA SER A 255 19.63 -17.71 16.03
C SER A 255 18.82 -18.59 16.96
N ASN A 256 18.41 -19.76 16.49
CA ASN A 256 17.86 -20.79 17.33
C ASN A 256 18.98 -21.67 17.95
N PRO A 257 18.70 -22.42 19.02
CA PRO A 257 19.68 -23.28 19.70
C PRO A 257 20.33 -24.37 18.82
N PHE A 258 19.78 -24.63 17.64
CA PHE A 258 20.23 -25.65 16.69
C PHE A 258 20.97 -25.07 15.47
N GLY A 259 21.31 -23.77 15.50
CA GLY A 259 22.13 -23.12 14.48
C GLY A 259 21.38 -22.55 13.27
N GLY A 260 20.05 -22.51 13.29
CA GLY A 260 19.24 -21.85 12.26
C GLY A 260 18.96 -20.37 12.58
N PHE A 261 18.77 -19.54 11.57
CA PHE A 261 18.36 -18.14 11.74
C PHE A 261 16.84 -18.03 11.92
N VAL A 262 16.41 -17.09 12.76
CA VAL A 262 15.00 -16.80 13.04
C VAL A 262 14.70 -15.33 12.77
N SER A 263 13.45 -15.01 12.42
CA SER A 263 13.03 -13.65 12.08
C SER A 263 12.80 -12.78 13.32
N GLY A 264 13.08 -11.48 13.19
CA GLY A 264 12.60 -10.45 14.12
C GLY A 264 11.15 -10.05 13.89
N GLY A 265 10.68 -9.06 14.67
CA GLY A 265 9.36 -8.46 14.51
C GLY A 265 9.25 -7.60 13.25
N ALA A 266 8.09 -7.59 12.60
CA ALA A 266 7.80 -6.68 11.49
C ALA A 266 7.55 -5.25 11.99
N GLY A 267 7.87 -4.25 11.18
CA GLY A 267 7.57 -2.85 11.50
C GLY A 267 6.09 -2.50 11.37
N GLY A 268 5.66 -1.39 11.96
CA GLY A 268 4.30 -0.88 11.83
C GLY A 268 3.97 -0.34 10.43
N GLY A 269 2.70 -0.32 10.07
CA GLY A 269 2.23 0.18 8.77
C GLY A 269 2.22 1.70 8.63
N SER A 270 1.67 2.20 7.51
CA SER A 270 1.57 3.64 7.23
C SER A 270 0.10 4.03 7.12
N ILE A 271 -0.31 5.00 7.93
CA ILE A 271 -1.66 5.54 8.01
C ILE A 271 -1.59 7.03 7.69
N ILE A 272 -2.19 7.43 6.58
CA ILE A 272 -2.38 8.83 6.18
C ILE A 272 -3.89 9.06 6.10
N VAL A 273 -4.39 10.02 6.87
CA VAL A 273 -5.80 10.39 6.86
C VAL A 273 -5.91 11.91 6.80
N ALA A 274 -6.57 12.41 5.77
CA ALA A 274 -6.91 13.81 5.61
C ALA A 274 -8.43 13.98 5.60
N VAL A 275 -8.97 14.67 6.61
CA VAL A 275 -10.40 14.88 6.79
C VAL A 275 -10.73 16.36 6.60
N SER A 276 -11.60 16.69 5.64
CA SER A 276 -11.96 18.09 5.42
C SER A 276 -12.94 18.62 6.46
N GLY A 277 -13.68 17.75 7.16
CA GLY A 277 -14.55 18.12 8.28
C GLY A 277 -14.01 17.65 9.63
N LEU A 278 -14.84 16.89 10.35
CA LEU A 278 -14.54 16.41 11.69
C LEU A 278 -13.83 15.05 11.67
N LEU A 279 -12.70 14.94 12.37
CA LEU A 279 -12.11 13.67 12.79
C LEU A 279 -12.35 13.43 14.29
N ARG A 280 -13.20 12.44 14.61
CA ARG A 280 -13.47 12.00 15.99
C ARG A 280 -12.84 10.64 16.25
N VAL A 281 -12.00 10.53 17.29
CA VAL A 281 -11.30 9.29 17.65
C VAL A 281 -11.58 8.90 19.11
N ASP A 282 -12.60 8.06 19.33
CA ASP A 282 -12.88 7.44 20.64
C ASP A 282 -12.44 5.98 20.73
N GLY A 283 -12.24 5.33 19.59
CA GLY A 283 -11.62 4.02 19.47
C GLY A 283 -10.08 4.09 19.42
N SER A 284 -9.46 3.41 18.47
CA SER A 284 -7.99 3.40 18.34
C SER A 284 -7.45 3.56 16.92
N ILE A 285 -6.31 4.24 16.77
CA ILE A 285 -5.50 4.28 15.55
C ILE A 285 -4.10 3.79 15.92
N THR A 286 -3.71 2.62 15.41
CA THR A 286 -2.43 1.99 15.80
C THR A 286 -1.59 1.57 14.60
N ALA A 287 -0.30 1.90 14.63
CA ALA A 287 0.72 1.48 13.68
C ALA A 287 1.97 0.98 14.43
N ASN A 288 1.77 0.13 15.43
CA ASN A 288 2.85 -0.39 16.27
C ASN A 288 3.70 -1.42 15.52
N GLY A 289 5.00 -1.46 15.85
CA GLY A 289 5.86 -2.56 15.45
C GLY A 289 5.47 -3.84 16.18
N ALA A 290 5.70 -4.98 15.52
CA ALA A 290 5.51 -6.29 16.13
C ALA A 290 6.70 -6.68 17.00
N ASP A 291 6.44 -7.47 18.02
CA ASP A 291 7.47 -7.99 18.92
C ASP A 291 8.35 -9.05 18.23
N GLY A 292 9.61 -9.10 18.62
CA GLY A 292 10.54 -10.19 18.32
C GLY A 292 10.17 -11.42 19.14
N THR A 293 9.29 -12.27 18.62
CA THR A 293 8.78 -13.46 19.33
C THR A 293 9.73 -14.66 19.30
N ASN A 294 10.78 -14.61 18.48
CA ASN A 294 11.78 -15.66 18.38
C ASN A 294 12.97 -15.40 19.31
N THR A 295 13.68 -16.47 19.68
CA THR A 295 14.89 -16.40 20.49
C THR A 295 15.92 -15.44 19.89
N PHE A 296 16.44 -14.54 20.71
CA PHE A 296 17.44 -13.53 20.35
C PHE A 296 17.00 -12.54 19.25
N SER A 297 15.72 -12.45 18.95
CA SER A 297 15.22 -11.62 17.85
C SER A 297 14.89 -10.19 18.31
N GLY A 298 15.07 -9.22 17.42
CA GLY A 298 14.73 -7.81 17.70
C GLY A 298 13.28 -7.47 17.37
N GLY A 299 12.73 -6.47 18.06
CA GLY A 299 11.40 -5.94 17.78
C GLY A 299 11.37 -5.02 16.55
N GLY A 300 10.25 -4.98 15.84
CA GLY A 300 10.03 -4.06 14.72
C GLY A 300 9.79 -2.64 15.20
N SER A 301 10.10 -1.63 14.37
CA SER A 301 9.82 -0.24 14.72
C SER A 301 8.32 0.08 14.58
N GLY A 302 7.86 1.11 15.26
CA GLY A 302 6.58 1.74 14.92
C GLY A 302 6.56 2.24 13.47
N GLY A 303 5.37 2.44 12.94
CA GLY A 303 5.11 2.99 11.61
C GLY A 303 4.74 4.47 11.63
N GLY A 304 4.16 4.96 10.52
CA GLY A 304 3.78 6.36 10.35
C GLY A 304 2.29 6.59 10.57
N ILE A 305 1.93 7.59 11.38
CA ILE A 305 0.54 8.05 11.52
C ILE A 305 0.48 9.54 11.23
N HIS A 306 -0.13 9.92 10.11
CA HIS A 306 -0.35 11.30 9.70
C HIS A 306 -1.85 11.60 9.63
N LEU A 307 -2.32 12.49 10.51
CA LEU A 307 -3.73 12.88 10.60
C LEU A 307 -3.85 14.39 10.39
N ALA A 308 -4.63 14.80 9.40
CA ALA A 308 -4.98 16.19 9.14
C ALA A 308 -6.50 16.35 9.20
N ALA A 309 -7.02 17.33 9.94
CA ALA A 309 -8.46 17.57 10.05
C ALA A 309 -8.77 19.02 10.43
N GLN A 310 -9.89 19.57 9.94
CA GLN A 310 -10.34 20.90 10.38
C GLN A 310 -10.70 20.92 11.87
N THR A 311 -11.28 19.83 12.37
CA THR A 311 -11.58 19.66 13.79
C THR A 311 -11.18 18.26 14.20
N PHE A 312 -10.46 18.17 15.32
CA PHE A 312 -9.94 16.91 15.86
C PHE A 312 -10.30 16.81 17.35
N PHE A 313 -11.02 15.75 17.74
CA PHE A 313 -11.29 15.45 19.15
C PHE A 313 -11.55 13.96 19.40
N GLY A 314 -11.55 13.55 20.66
CA GLY A 314 -11.88 12.19 21.09
C GLY A 314 -11.00 11.75 22.25
N ALA A 315 -11.40 10.67 22.92
CA ALA A 315 -10.70 10.12 24.09
C ALA A 315 -9.94 8.81 23.79
N GLY A 316 -9.83 8.47 22.50
CA GLY A 316 -9.25 7.22 22.02
C GLY A 316 -7.72 7.17 22.08
N LEU A 317 -7.18 6.05 21.62
CA LEU A 317 -5.74 5.77 21.58
C LEU A 317 -5.16 6.03 20.19
N ILE A 318 -4.07 6.78 20.11
CA ILE A 318 -3.23 6.88 18.90
C ILE A 318 -1.83 6.39 19.27
N SER A 319 -1.31 5.37 18.59
CA SER A 319 -0.04 4.75 18.97
C SER A 319 0.76 4.23 17.77
N ALA A 320 2.05 4.54 17.76
CA ALA A 320 3.04 4.01 16.81
C ALA A 320 4.28 3.54 17.58
N ASN A 321 4.10 2.74 18.63
CA ASN A 321 5.18 2.25 19.46
C ASN A 321 6.01 1.18 18.72
N GLY A 322 7.30 1.08 19.03
CA GLY A 322 8.11 -0.06 18.60
C GLY A 322 7.72 -1.32 19.37
N GLY A 323 7.93 -2.48 18.75
CA GLY A 323 7.75 -3.78 19.39
C GLY A 323 8.90 -4.12 20.34
N ALA A 324 8.64 -4.96 21.32
CA ALA A 324 9.66 -5.51 22.21
C ALA A 324 10.60 -6.47 21.44
N GLY A 325 11.87 -6.50 21.80
CA GLY A 325 12.76 -7.60 21.41
C GLY A 325 12.59 -8.80 22.33
N ASP A 326 13.25 -9.89 21.99
CA ASP A 326 13.44 -11.01 22.93
C ASP A 326 13.96 -10.48 24.28
N PRO A 327 13.34 -10.81 25.43
CA PRO A 327 13.58 -10.13 26.70
C PRO A 327 15.03 -10.11 27.19
N TYR A 328 15.82 -11.11 26.78
CA TYR A 328 17.18 -11.30 27.30
C TYR A 328 18.27 -10.81 26.35
N PHE A 329 18.05 -10.93 25.03
CA PHE A 329 19.12 -10.73 24.05
C PHE A 329 18.72 -9.83 22.86
N GLY A 330 17.42 -9.66 22.61
CA GLY A 330 16.89 -8.90 21.50
C GLY A 330 16.80 -7.40 21.78
N GLY A 331 17.11 -6.58 20.77
CA GLY A 331 16.88 -5.14 20.85
C GLY A 331 15.40 -4.78 20.65
N GLY A 332 14.86 -3.87 21.47
CA GLY A 332 13.51 -3.31 21.26
C GLY A 332 13.45 -2.37 20.04
N GLY A 333 12.31 -2.31 19.36
CA GLY A 333 12.10 -1.42 18.21
C GLY A 333 11.97 0.05 18.62
N GLY A 334 12.38 0.96 17.74
CA GLY A 334 12.15 2.39 17.88
C GLY A 334 10.68 2.75 17.69
N GLY A 335 10.18 3.76 18.39
CA GLY A 335 8.82 4.29 18.19
C GLY A 335 8.74 5.15 16.93
N GLY A 336 7.64 5.07 16.20
CA GLY A 336 7.41 5.70 14.91
C GLY A 336 7.19 7.22 14.94
N ALA A 337 6.96 7.78 13.75
CA ALA A 337 6.68 9.21 13.59
C ALA A 337 5.25 9.51 14.05
N SER A 338 5.15 10.32 15.12
CA SER A 338 3.89 10.77 15.73
C SER A 338 3.27 11.96 14.97
N PRO A 339 1.94 12.14 15.05
CA PRO A 339 1.17 12.95 14.10
C PRO A 339 1.57 14.42 14.07
N SER A 340 1.82 14.93 12.86
CA SER A 340 1.70 16.36 12.59
C SER A 340 0.22 16.68 12.40
N ILE A 341 -0.42 17.25 13.42
CA ILE A 341 -1.79 17.79 13.30
C ILE A 341 -1.63 19.21 12.73
N LEU A 342 -2.03 19.40 11.48
CA LEU A 342 -2.08 20.70 10.80
C LEU A 342 -3.52 21.12 10.55
#